data_AF-A0A538B4D4-F1
#
_entry.id   AF-A0A538B4D4-F1
#
_cell.length_a   1.000
_cell.length_b   1.000
_cell.length_c   1.000
_cell.angle_alpha   90.00
_cell.angle_beta   90.00
_cell.angle_gamma   90.00
#
_symmetry.space_group_name_H-M   'P 1'
#
loop_
_entity.id
_entity.type
_entity.pdbx_description
1 polymer ?
#
loop_
_entity_poly.entity_id
_entity_poly.type
_entity_poly.pdbx_seq_one_letter_code
_entity_poly.pdbx_strand_id
1 'polypeptide(L)'
;MGRFLLSQLRHRAGRSVTLGVGILVAAVSFVLLTSAVSTSALQVQGTVASNWKTAYDILVRPPNSFTPLEQEQSLVRNNYLSGIFGGITLDQWHDVLRTPGVEVAAPIANIGLILPTGFTEVPMKDLLNRDPVQLYRVRNESVADAGTSRYPGSTSYVYVTRRGRITITSYGGVETGPAETLPDGTIALLRNCQG
;
A
#
# COMPACT_ATOMS: atom_id res chain seq x y z
N MET A 1 48.74 34.46 16.91
CA MET A 1 48.08 33.78 15.78
C MET A 1 46.78 34.45 15.29
N GLY A 2 45.83 34.84 16.16
CA GLY A 2 44.52 35.38 15.71
C GLY A 2 44.57 36.67 14.87
N ARG A 3 45.57 37.54 15.07
CA ARG A 3 45.71 38.81 14.32
C ARG A 3 46.11 38.63 12.84
N PHE A 4 46.73 37.51 12.47
CA PHE A 4 47.11 37.21 11.09
C PHE A 4 45.94 36.63 10.26
N LEU A 5 45.05 35.88 10.90
CA LEU A 5 43.80 35.39 10.28
C LEU A 5 42.85 36.56 9.95
N LEU A 6 42.77 37.55 10.85
CA LEU A 6 41.98 38.77 10.67
C LEU A 6 42.47 39.66 9.50
N SER A 7 43.78 39.71 9.24
CA SER A 7 44.32 40.52 8.13
C SER A 7 44.10 39.87 6.76
N GLN A 8 44.14 38.53 6.69
CA GLN A 8 43.87 37.74 5.48
C GLN A 8 42.37 37.74 5.10
N LEU A 9 41.48 37.71 6.10
CA LEU A 9 40.03 37.90 5.90
C LEU A 9 39.70 39.26 5.29
N ARG A 10 40.46 40.30 5.64
CA ARG A 10 40.23 41.67 5.20
C ARG A 10 40.79 41.97 3.80
N HIS A 11 41.83 41.27 3.33
CA HIS A 11 42.42 41.49 2.00
C HIS A 11 41.75 40.67 0.87
N ARG A 12 41.00 39.61 1.19
CA ARG A 12 40.13 38.85 0.26
C ARG A 12 38.66 38.92 0.68
N ALA A 13 38.22 40.11 1.11
CA ALA A 13 36.91 40.35 1.71
C ALA A 13 35.73 39.83 0.87
N GLY A 14 35.77 39.98 -0.46
CA GLY A 14 34.66 39.57 -1.33
C GLY A 14 34.32 38.08 -1.23
N ARG A 15 35.30 37.19 -1.38
CA ARG A 15 35.06 35.73 -1.38
C ARG A 15 34.68 35.19 0.01
N SER A 16 35.32 35.71 1.05
CA SER A 16 35.02 35.31 2.43
C SER A 16 33.64 35.78 2.87
N VAL A 17 33.20 36.96 2.44
CA VAL A 17 31.84 37.46 2.68
C VAL A 17 30.81 36.58 1.96
N THR A 18 31.02 36.23 0.68
CA THR A 18 30.08 35.34 -0.04
C THR A 18 29.95 33.97 0.64
N LEU A 19 31.06 33.37 1.08
CA LEU A 19 31.04 32.10 1.81
C LEU A 19 30.34 32.23 3.17
N GLY A 20 30.62 33.31 3.91
CA GLY A 20 29.97 33.57 5.19
C GLY A 20 28.46 33.75 5.06
N VAL A 21 28.01 34.52 4.06
CA VAL A 21 26.59 34.71 3.75
C VAL A 21 25.93 33.40 3.33
N GLY A 22 26.57 32.59 2.48
CA GLY A 22 26.04 31.28 2.08
C GLY A 22 25.85 30.32 3.26
N ILE A 23 26.83 30.26 4.16
CA ILE A 23 26.74 29.44 5.39
C ILE A 23 25.62 29.96 6.31
N LEU A 24 25.50 31.28 6.46
CA LEU A 24 24.42 31.90 7.25
C LEU A 24 23.04 31.56 6.69
N VAL A 25 22.85 31.72 5.37
CA VAL A 25 21.59 31.40 4.70
C VAL A 25 21.24 29.92 4.86
N ALA A 26 22.21 29.03 4.68
CA ALA A 26 22.01 27.59 4.88
C ALA A 26 21.64 27.24 6.32
N ALA A 27 22.32 27.82 7.32
CA ALA A 27 22.03 27.60 8.73
C ALA A 27 20.62 28.10 9.11
N VAL A 28 20.25 29.31 8.65
CA VAL A 28 18.90 29.86 8.89
C VAL A 28 17.84 29.00 8.22
N SER A 29 18.06 28.56 6.97
CA SER A 29 17.12 27.69 6.26
C SER A 29 16.97 26.33 6.95
N PHE A 30 18.06 25.75 7.43
CA PHE A 30 18.05 24.49 8.16
C PHE A 30 17.32 24.61 9.50
N VAL A 31 17.51 25.70 10.25
CA VAL A 31 16.79 25.97 11.50
C VAL A 31 15.31 26.19 11.25
N LEU A 32 14.94 26.97 10.23
CA LEU A 32 13.55 27.19 9.84
C LEU A 32 12.87 25.89 9.41
N LEU A 33 13.54 25.07 8.59
CA LEU A 33 13.03 23.76 8.18
C LEU A 33 12.87 22.82 9.38
N THR A 34 13.86 22.76 10.27
CA THR A 34 13.81 21.93 11.48
C THR A 34 12.67 22.38 12.40
N SER A 35 12.49 23.70 12.58
CA SER A 35 11.38 24.25 13.36
C SER A 35 10.02 23.95 12.73
N ALA A 36 9.90 24.06 11.41
CA ALA A 36 8.68 23.70 10.70
C ALA A 36 8.37 22.20 10.81
N VAL A 37 9.39 21.34 10.73
CA VAL A 37 9.26 19.89 10.93
C VAL A 37 8.89 19.56 12.37
N SER A 38 9.53 20.18 13.36
CA SER A 38 9.18 19.99 14.78
C SER A 38 7.77 20.51 15.09
N THR A 39 7.37 21.63 14.51
CA THR A 39 6.01 22.17 14.67
C THR A 39 4.99 21.26 13.98
N SER A 40 5.30 20.75 12.79
CA SER A 40 4.45 19.77 12.10
C SER A 40 4.37 18.46 12.89
N ALA A 41 5.48 17.99 13.47
CA ALA A 41 5.51 16.79 14.31
C ALA A 41 4.73 16.99 15.63
N LEU A 42 4.83 18.17 16.25
CA LEU A 42 4.08 18.53 17.45
C LEU A 42 2.60 18.77 17.15
N GLN A 43 2.26 19.31 15.99
CA GLN A 43 0.88 19.49 15.54
C GLN A 43 0.26 18.16 15.15
N VAL A 44 1.01 17.25 14.52
CA VAL A 44 0.55 15.88 14.23
C VAL A 44 0.38 15.09 15.53
N GLN A 45 1.33 15.15 16.46
CA GLN A 45 1.19 14.52 17.78
C GLN A 45 0.04 15.15 18.58
N GLY A 46 -0.12 16.47 18.55
CA GLY A 46 -1.21 17.18 19.21
C GLY A 46 -2.58 16.94 18.56
N THR A 47 -2.63 16.71 17.25
CA THR A 47 -3.88 16.36 16.51
C THR A 47 -4.27 14.91 16.80
N VAL A 48 -3.31 13.99 16.87
CA VAL A 48 -3.55 12.59 17.26
C VAL A 48 -3.92 12.50 18.74
N ALA A 49 -3.25 13.26 19.62
CA ALA A 49 -3.55 13.33 21.05
C ALA A 49 -4.77 14.21 21.39
N SER A 50 -5.39 14.91 20.44
CA SER A 50 -6.67 15.60 20.64
C SER A 50 -7.85 14.84 20.02
N ASN A 51 -7.59 13.98 19.02
CA ASN A 51 -8.56 13.04 18.46
C ASN A 51 -8.42 11.62 19.05
N TRP A 52 -7.64 11.46 20.13
CA TRP A 52 -7.49 10.18 20.84
C TRP A 52 -8.77 9.71 21.53
N LYS A 53 -9.79 10.57 21.65
CA LYS A 53 -11.14 10.16 22.00
C LYS A 53 -11.64 9.23 20.90
N THR A 54 -11.33 7.95 21.05
CA THR A 54 -12.00 6.88 20.32
C THR A 54 -13.50 7.10 20.48
N ALA A 55 -14.26 6.86 19.42
CA ALA A 55 -15.72 7.01 19.45
C ALA A 55 -16.38 6.08 20.49
N TYR A 56 -15.62 5.11 21.03
CA TYR A 56 -16.03 4.14 22.03
C TYR A 56 -14.94 3.98 23.09
N ASP A 57 -15.37 3.81 24.35
CA ASP A 57 -14.47 3.63 25.50
C ASP A 57 -14.09 2.16 25.75
N ILE A 58 -14.94 1.22 25.32
CA ILE A 58 -14.78 -0.22 25.58
C ILE A 58 -14.76 -0.98 24.26
N LEU A 59 -13.73 -1.83 24.09
CA LEU A 59 -13.60 -2.75 22.97
C LEU A 59 -13.85 -4.18 23.43
N VAL A 60 -14.93 -4.80 22.95
CA VAL A 60 -15.25 -6.21 23.19
C VAL A 60 -14.89 -7.03 21.95
N ARG A 61 -14.13 -8.10 22.14
CA ARG A 61 -13.65 -8.98 21.07
C ARG A 61 -13.83 -10.46 21.44
N PRO A 62 -14.07 -11.35 20.47
CA PRO A 62 -14.12 -12.79 20.73
C PRO A 62 -12.75 -13.34 21.17
N PRO A 63 -12.72 -14.41 22.00
CA PRO A 63 -11.51 -14.88 22.69
C PRO A 63 -10.38 -15.31 21.76
N ASN A 64 -10.69 -15.79 20.55
CA ASN A 64 -9.69 -16.27 19.59
C ASN A 64 -9.18 -15.18 18.63
N SER A 65 -9.49 -13.91 18.89
CA SER A 65 -9.13 -12.81 17.98
C SER A 65 -7.83 -12.10 18.33
N PHE A 66 -7.26 -12.31 19.52
CA PHE A 66 -6.08 -11.60 19.99
C PHE A 66 -4.79 -12.22 19.45
N THR A 67 -3.88 -11.39 18.96
CA THR A 67 -2.54 -11.88 18.58
C THR A 67 -1.62 -12.00 19.81
N PRO A 68 -0.57 -12.83 19.78
CA PRO A 68 0.37 -12.95 20.89
C PRO A 68 1.02 -11.60 21.29
N LEU A 69 1.33 -10.77 20.29
CA LEU A 69 1.93 -9.45 20.50
C LEU A 69 0.97 -8.46 21.18
N GLU A 70 -0.33 -8.55 20.87
CA GLU A 70 -1.36 -7.71 21.50
C GLU A 70 -1.52 -8.04 22.99
N GLN A 71 -1.42 -9.33 23.35
CA GLN A 71 -1.50 -9.77 24.74
C GLN A 71 -0.29 -9.32 25.56
N GLU A 72 0.91 -9.35 24.97
CA GLU A 72 2.14 -8.93 25.66
C GLU A 72 2.20 -7.41 25.88
N GLN A 73 1.80 -6.63 24.86
CA GLN A 73 1.98 -5.18 24.89
C GLN A 73 0.75 -4.42 25.36
N SER A 74 -0.39 -5.09 25.57
CA SER A 74 -1.68 -4.45 25.85
C SER A 74 -2.05 -3.39 24.80
N LEU A 75 -1.61 -3.60 23.55
CA LEU A 75 -1.87 -2.73 22.41
C LEU A 75 -2.78 -3.45 21.42
N VAL A 76 -3.62 -2.69 20.72
CA VAL A 76 -4.46 -3.20 19.64
C VAL A 76 -3.91 -2.69 18.31
N ARG A 77 -3.81 -3.58 17.32
CA ARG A 77 -3.32 -3.19 16.00
C ARG A 77 -4.30 -2.24 15.30
N ASN A 78 -3.78 -1.27 14.55
CA ASN A 78 -4.59 -0.50 13.62
C ASN A 78 -5.31 -1.42 12.62
N ASN A 79 -6.54 -1.06 12.25
CA ASN A 79 -7.38 -1.81 11.33
C ASN A 79 -7.63 -3.28 11.73
N TYR A 80 -7.66 -3.57 13.04
CA TYR A 80 -7.89 -4.93 13.56
C TYR A 80 -9.18 -5.58 13.02
N LEU A 81 -10.21 -4.79 12.72
CA LEU A 81 -11.49 -5.25 12.15
C LEU A 81 -11.34 -5.94 10.78
N SER A 82 -10.31 -5.62 10.01
CA SER A 82 -10.09 -6.22 8.68
C SER A 82 -9.58 -7.66 8.76
N GLY A 83 -9.05 -8.08 9.92
CA GLY A 83 -8.46 -9.41 10.11
C GLY A 83 -9.28 -10.37 10.97
N ILE A 84 -10.41 -9.93 11.52
CA ILE A 84 -11.26 -10.75 12.38
C ILE A 84 -12.43 -11.29 11.56
N PHE A 85 -12.54 -12.61 11.52
CA PHE A 85 -13.72 -13.31 11.00
C PHE A 85 -14.59 -13.74 12.18
N GLY A 86 -15.83 -13.28 12.21
CA GLY A 86 -16.78 -13.50 13.31
C GLY A 86 -17.01 -12.26 14.16
N GLY A 87 -17.80 -12.42 15.24
CA GLY A 87 -18.20 -11.34 16.14
C GLY A 87 -18.74 -11.89 17.46
N ILE A 88 -19.43 -11.04 18.21
CA ILE A 88 -20.21 -11.44 19.39
C ILE A 88 -21.63 -11.83 18.97
N THR A 89 -22.29 -12.71 19.75
CA THR A 89 -23.70 -13.02 19.53
C THR A 89 -24.61 -11.86 19.95
N LEU A 90 -25.87 -11.86 19.51
CA LEU A 90 -26.86 -10.87 19.97
C LEU A 90 -27.09 -10.95 21.48
N ASP A 91 -27.07 -12.14 22.06
CA ASP A 91 -27.22 -12.30 23.52
C ASP A 91 -26.03 -11.69 24.27
N GLN A 92 -24.81 -11.95 23.79
CA GLN A 92 -23.60 -11.33 24.34
C GLN A 92 -23.61 -9.81 24.19
N TRP A 93 -24.13 -9.28 23.08
CA TRP A 93 -24.32 -7.84 22.92
C TRP A 93 -25.30 -7.26 23.94
N HIS A 94 -26.42 -7.93 24.22
CA HIS A 94 -27.36 -7.52 25.26
C HIS A 94 -26.75 -7.58 26.66
N ASP A 95 -25.84 -8.53 26.93
CA ASP A 95 -25.08 -8.57 28.19
C ASP A 95 -24.16 -7.35 28.32
N VAL A 96 -23.46 -6.99 27.24
CA VAL A 96 -22.59 -5.79 27.21
C VAL A 96 -23.41 -4.52 27.45
N LEU A 97 -24.56 -4.37 26.79
CA LEU A 97 -25.43 -3.20 26.94
C LEU A 97 -26.00 -3.06 28.37
N ARG A 98 -26.14 -4.16 29.11
CA ARG A 98 -26.59 -4.15 30.52
C ARG A 98 -25.48 -3.81 31.53
N THR A 99 -24.23 -3.67 31.08
CA THR A 99 -23.12 -3.33 31.98
C THR A 99 -23.27 -1.90 32.49
N PRO A 100 -23.17 -1.65 33.82
CA PRO A 100 -23.28 -0.30 34.37
C PRO A 100 -22.28 0.66 33.73
N GLY A 101 -22.76 1.80 33.23
CA GLY A 101 -21.95 2.81 32.56
C GLY A 101 -21.85 2.66 31.03
N VAL A 102 -22.44 1.62 30.43
CA VAL A 102 -22.57 1.50 28.98
C VAL A 102 -23.86 2.19 28.52
N GLU A 103 -23.73 3.31 27.82
CA GLU A 103 -24.87 4.04 27.25
C GLU A 103 -25.27 3.50 25.86
N VAL A 104 -24.27 3.14 25.04
CA VAL A 104 -24.46 2.65 23.66
C VAL A 104 -23.46 1.52 23.39
N ALA A 105 -23.92 0.48 22.69
CA ALA A 105 -23.08 -0.58 22.16
C ALA A 105 -23.33 -0.75 20.64
N ALA A 106 -22.29 -0.52 19.83
CA ALA A 106 -22.35 -0.65 18.37
C ALA A 106 -21.58 -1.91 17.91
N PRO A 107 -22.27 -3.05 17.69
CA PRO A 107 -21.61 -4.26 17.22
C PRO A 107 -21.17 -4.08 15.76
N ILE A 108 -19.90 -4.34 15.48
CA ILE A 108 -19.33 -4.33 14.13
C ILE A 108 -18.87 -5.74 13.80
N ALA A 109 -19.31 -6.27 12.66
CA ALA A 109 -18.87 -7.55 12.14
C ALA A 109 -18.48 -7.41 10.67
N ASN A 110 -17.33 -7.98 10.30
CA ASN A 110 -16.91 -8.07 8.91
C ASN A 110 -17.63 -9.25 8.23
N ILE A 111 -18.45 -8.95 7.22
CA ILE A 111 -19.27 -9.94 6.50
C ILE A 111 -18.59 -10.51 5.25
N GLY A 112 -17.43 -9.97 4.87
CA GLY A 112 -16.69 -10.45 3.70
C GLY A 112 -15.78 -9.40 3.08
N LEU A 113 -14.85 -9.89 2.25
CA LEU A 113 -13.93 -9.08 1.48
C LEU A 113 -14.34 -9.12 0.00
N ILE A 114 -14.45 -7.93 -0.62
CA ILE A 114 -14.59 -7.82 -2.07
C ILE A 114 -13.21 -7.46 -2.64
N LEU A 115 -12.70 -8.33 -3.50
CA LEU A 115 -11.51 -8.08 -4.30
C LEU A 115 -11.98 -7.70 -5.71
N PRO A 116 -12.08 -6.40 -6.05
CA PRO A 116 -12.50 -6.00 -7.38
C PRO A 116 -11.50 -6.49 -8.42
N THR A 117 -11.98 -7.23 -9.41
CA THR A 117 -11.19 -7.65 -10.57
C THR A 117 -11.27 -6.57 -11.64
N GLY A 118 -10.11 -6.08 -12.08
CA GLY A 118 -9.97 -5.20 -13.23
C GLY A 118 -9.29 -5.93 -14.37
N PHE A 119 -9.79 -5.79 -15.59
CA PHE A 119 -9.12 -6.25 -16.80
C PHE A 119 -8.50 -5.06 -17.52
N THR A 120 -7.24 -5.21 -17.91
CA THR A 120 -6.56 -4.24 -18.78
C THR A 120 -6.31 -4.91 -20.11
N GLU A 121 -6.91 -4.38 -21.18
CA GLU A 121 -6.63 -4.83 -22.53
C GLU A 121 -5.33 -4.22 -23.04
N VAL A 122 -4.43 -5.07 -23.52
CA VAL A 122 -3.18 -4.64 -24.16
C VAL A 122 -3.32 -4.85 -25.67
N PRO A 123 -3.35 -3.79 -26.49
CA PRO A 123 -3.45 -3.94 -27.94
C PRO A 123 -2.18 -4.59 -28.48
N MET A 124 -2.33 -5.72 -29.17
CA MET A 124 -1.20 -6.47 -29.73
C MET A 124 -0.90 -6.16 -31.19
N LYS A 125 -1.73 -5.33 -31.85
CA LYS A 125 -1.70 -5.12 -33.31
C LYS A 125 -0.31 -4.78 -33.85
N ASP A 126 0.43 -3.95 -33.12
CA ASP A 126 1.75 -3.46 -33.52
C ASP A 126 2.88 -4.45 -33.18
N LEU A 127 2.59 -5.48 -32.39
CA LEU A 127 3.54 -6.52 -32.01
C LEU A 127 3.49 -7.73 -32.94
N LEU A 128 2.39 -7.90 -33.70
CA LEU A 128 2.17 -9.04 -34.58
C LEU A 128 2.99 -8.94 -35.87
N ASN A 129 3.63 -10.04 -36.26
CA ASN A 129 4.29 -10.21 -37.54
C ASN A 129 3.50 -11.17 -38.47
N ARG A 130 4.05 -11.49 -39.66
CA ARG A 130 3.39 -12.36 -40.65
C ARG A 130 3.57 -13.87 -40.42
N ASP A 131 4.30 -14.24 -39.36
CA ASP A 131 4.59 -15.63 -39.06
C ASP A 131 3.32 -16.38 -38.65
N PRO A 132 3.19 -17.66 -39.05
CA PRO A 132 1.99 -18.44 -38.81
C PRO A 132 1.73 -18.72 -37.32
N VAL A 133 2.78 -18.73 -36.49
CA VAL A 133 2.73 -18.98 -35.05
C VAL A 133 3.72 -18.04 -34.35
N GLN A 134 3.27 -17.36 -33.30
CA GLN A 134 4.06 -16.41 -32.52
C GLN A 134 3.85 -16.66 -31.02
N LEU A 135 4.91 -16.57 -30.22
CA LEU A 135 4.88 -16.76 -28.77
C LEU A 135 5.36 -15.49 -28.07
N TYR A 136 4.52 -14.93 -27.21
CA TYR A 136 4.84 -13.77 -26.38
C TYR A 136 4.89 -14.15 -24.91
N ARG A 137 5.88 -13.59 -24.20
CA ARG A 137 5.96 -13.67 -22.75
C ARG A 137 5.50 -12.34 -22.15
N VAL A 138 4.43 -12.39 -21.37
CA VAL A 138 3.86 -11.25 -20.66
C VAL A 138 4.33 -11.31 -19.21
N ARG A 139 5.03 -10.26 -18.76
CA ARG A 139 5.43 -10.11 -17.36
C ARG A 139 4.64 -8.97 -16.75
N ASN A 140 3.88 -9.27 -15.72
CA ASN A 140 3.14 -8.27 -14.97
C ASN A 140 4.01 -7.77 -13.81
N GLU A 141 4.01 -6.47 -13.56
CA GLU A 141 4.60 -5.83 -12.39
C GLU A 141 3.62 -4.76 -11.91
N SER A 142 3.29 -4.76 -10.62
CA SER A 142 2.43 -3.74 -10.03
C SER A 142 3.29 -2.69 -9.35
N VAL A 143 3.03 -1.42 -9.61
CA VAL A 143 3.72 -0.28 -9.00
C VAL A 143 2.72 0.51 -8.17
N ALA A 144 3.02 0.74 -6.90
CA ALA A 144 2.17 1.48 -5.96
C ALA A 144 2.92 2.67 -5.35
N ASP A 145 2.25 3.41 -4.46
CA ASP A 145 2.83 4.51 -3.67
C ASP A 145 3.58 5.55 -4.53
N ALA A 146 2.91 6.01 -5.60
CA ALA A 146 3.45 6.97 -6.58
C ALA A 146 4.80 6.55 -7.20
N GLY A 147 5.06 5.25 -7.32
CA GLY A 147 6.28 4.71 -7.94
C GLY A 147 7.32 4.18 -6.95
N THR A 148 7.08 4.30 -5.65
CA THR A 148 8.07 3.94 -4.62
C THR A 148 8.03 2.45 -4.23
N SER A 149 6.91 1.78 -4.48
CA SER A 149 6.71 0.36 -4.18
C SER A 149 6.50 -0.46 -5.46
N ARG A 150 7.21 -1.58 -5.58
CA ARG A 150 7.14 -2.51 -6.74
C ARG A 150 6.84 -3.91 -6.27
N TYR A 151 5.85 -4.54 -6.89
CA TYR A 151 5.40 -5.89 -6.58
C TYR A 151 5.46 -6.75 -7.85
N PRO A 152 6.29 -7.80 -7.89
CA PRO A 152 6.33 -8.68 -9.04
C PRO A 152 4.98 -9.39 -9.21
N GLY A 153 4.42 -9.31 -10.41
CA GLY A 153 3.20 -10.02 -10.79
C GLY A 153 3.51 -11.36 -11.45
N SER A 154 2.48 -12.01 -11.99
CA SER A 154 2.64 -13.28 -12.70
C SER A 154 3.30 -13.11 -14.08
N THR A 155 3.98 -14.15 -14.52
CA THR A 155 4.44 -14.30 -15.91
C THR A 155 3.49 -15.23 -16.65
N SER A 156 3.02 -14.81 -17.83
CA SER A 156 2.09 -15.56 -18.67
C SER A 156 2.65 -15.69 -20.09
N TYR A 157 2.17 -16.69 -20.83
CA TYR A 157 2.58 -16.94 -22.21
C TYR A 157 1.37 -16.86 -23.15
N VAL A 158 1.50 -16.13 -24.24
CA VAL A 158 0.44 -15.93 -25.24
C VAL A 158 0.91 -16.52 -26.56
N TYR A 159 0.18 -17.51 -27.06
CA TYR A 159 0.38 -18.12 -28.36
C TYR A 159 -0.60 -17.49 -29.35
N VAL A 160 -0.09 -16.86 -30.40
CA VAL A 160 -0.91 -16.26 -31.46
C VAL A 160 -0.74 -17.09 -32.74
N THR A 161 -1.86 -17.49 -33.33
CA THR A 161 -1.90 -18.20 -34.62
C THR A 161 -2.82 -17.46 -35.59
N ARG A 162 -2.73 -17.79 -36.88
CA ARG A 162 -3.63 -17.20 -37.90
C ARG A 162 -5.12 -17.51 -37.68
N ARG A 163 -5.45 -18.53 -36.89
CA ARG A 163 -6.84 -18.92 -36.60
C ARG A 163 -7.39 -18.29 -35.31
N GLY A 164 -6.55 -17.71 -34.46
CA GLY A 164 -6.95 -17.18 -33.16
C GLY A 164 -5.77 -17.09 -32.18
N ARG A 165 -6.05 -16.58 -30.97
CA ARG A 165 -5.08 -16.47 -29.87
C ARG A 165 -5.41 -17.43 -28.74
N ILE A 166 -4.40 -18.15 -28.26
CA ILE A 166 -4.45 -19.03 -27.10
C ILE A 166 -3.58 -18.40 -26.02
N THR A 167 -4.17 -18.17 -24.85
CA THR A 167 -3.49 -17.56 -23.71
C THR A 167 -3.35 -18.58 -22.60
N ILE A 168 -2.14 -18.76 -22.08
CA ILE A 168 -1.86 -19.52 -20.87
C ILE A 168 -1.54 -18.50 -19.77
N THR A 169 -2.47 -18.32 -18.84
CA THR A 169 -2.34 -17.38 -17.73
C THR A 169 -2.02 -18.14 -16.46
N SER A 170 -1.02 -17.68 -15.70
CA SER A 170 -0.82 -18.10 -14.31
C SER A 170 -1.36 -17.00 -13.40
N TYR A 171 -2.35 -17.29 -12.57
CA TYR A 171 -2.87 -16.36 -11.58
C TYR A 171 -2.53 -16.88 -10.18
N GLY A 172 -1.69 -16.15 -9.45
CA GLY A 172 -1.40 -16.44 -8.04
C GLY A 172 -0.85 -17.85 -7.76
N GLY A 173 -0.08 -18.45 -8.67
CA GLY A 173 0.44 -19.81 -8.50
C GLY A 173 -0.55 -20.94 -8.83
N VAL A 174 -1.77 -20.60 -9.26
CA VAL A 174 -2.73 -21.54 -9.84
C VAL A 174 -2.58 -21.47 -11.36
N GLU A 175 -2.16 -22.57 -11.98
CA GLU A 175 -2.25 -22.73 -13.44
C GLU A 175 -3.72 -22.85 -13.83
N THR A 176 -4.33 -21.74 -14.21
CA THR A 176 -5.58 -21.79 -14.96
C THR A 176 -5.25 -22.34 -16.34
N GLY A 177 -5.82 -23.51 -16.69
CA GLY A 177 -5.54 -24.22 -17.93
C GLY A 177 -5.70 -23.37 -19.20
N PRO A 178 -5.30 -23.88 -20.37
CA PRO A 178 -5.26 -23.11 -21.60
C PRO A 178 -6.64 -22.49 -21.91
N ALA A 179 -6.65 -21.19 -22.20
CA ALA A 179 -7.85 -20.46 -22.54
C ALA A 179 -7.71 -19.85 -23.94
N GLU A 180 -8.72 -20.03 -24.78
CA GLU A 180 -8.80 -19.42 -26.10
C GLU A 180 -9.65 -18.15 -26.02
N THR A 181 -9.19 -17.06 -26.63
CA THR A 181 -10.04 -15.87 -26.80
C THR A 181 -10.63 -15.88 -28.20
N LEU A 182 -11.95 -16.02 -28.27
CA LEU A 182 -12.72 -16.06 -29.51
C LEU A 182 -12.76 -14.67 -30.19
N PRO A 183 -13.11 -14.60 -31.49
CA PRO A 183 -13.16 -13.35 -32.25
C PRO A 183 -14.13 -12.29 -31.69
N ASP A 184 -15.11 -12.70 -30.88
CA ASP A 184 -16.08 -11.85 -30.19
C ASP A 184 -15.56 -11.29 -28.85
N GLY A 185 -14.33 -11.65 -28.45
CA GLY A 185 -13.72 -11.24 -27.19
C GLY A 185 -14.02 -12.19 -26.02
N THR A 186 -14.85 -13.22 -26.22
CA THR A 186 -15.20 -14.19 -25.17
C THR A 186 -14.02 -15.13 -24.90
N ILE A 187 -13.76 -15.43 -23.63
CA ILE A 187 -12.73 -16.38 -23.22
C ILE A 187 -13.37 -17.77 -23.05
N ALA A 188 -12.97 -18.72 -23.88
CA ALA A 188 -13.32 -20.13 -23.76
C ALA A 188 -12.21 -20.89 -23.04
N LEU A 189 -12.52 -21.55 -21.92
CA LEU A 189 -11.60 -22.48 -21.28
C LEU A 189 -11.51 -23.74 -22.14
N LEU A 190 -10.32 -24.05 -22.66
CA LEU A 190 -10.09 -25.29 -23.38
C LEU A 190 -10.09 -26.41 -22.34
N ARG A 191 -11.18 -27.19 -22.28
CA ARG A 191 -11.21 -28.42 -21.51
C ARG A 191 -10.07 -29.30 -22.03
N ASN A 192 -9.19 -29.74 -21.13
CA ASN A 192 -8.19 -30.75 -21.42
C ASN A 192 -8.90 -31.95 -22.07
N CYS A 193 -8.72 -32.13 -23.37
CA CYS A 193 -8.94 -33.41 -24.01
C CYS A 193 -7.82 -34.32 -23.49
N GLN A 194 -8.04 -34.93 -22.33
CA GLN A 194 -7.27 -36.10 -21.91
C GLN A 194 -7.65 -37.22 -22.88
N GLY A 195 -6.69 -37.59 -23.75
CA GLY A 195 -6.67 -38.83 -24.51
C GLY A 195 -5.66 -39.76 -23.88
#